data_AF-A0A819ETA1-F1
#
_entry.id   AF-A0A819ETA1-F1
#
_cell.length_a   1.000
_cell.length_b   1.000
_cell.length_c   1.000
_cell.angle_alpha   90.00
_cell.angle_beta   90.00
_cell.angle_gamma   90.00
#
_symmetry.space_group_name_H-M   'P 1'
#
loop_
_entity.id
_entity.type
_entity.pdbx_description
1 polymer ?
#
loop_
_entity_poly.entity_id
_entity_poly.type
_entity_poly.pdbx_seq_one_letter_code
_entity_poly.pdbx_strand_id
1 'polypeptide(L)'
;MEILWIHISSYTLSQIEERLLCHGWDFCMENKVVNILEFETDIELNAMKIESQSHESVFLLFCRQLHNALQQLIRTAKNKKFSNLSDEELEAIKSLKSNENIVICKADKGNLIVILDKQSYIEKAQEILKGNQFQALNNSKFHRERENKLNKYIYSLFQEVQLTSMFDAIL
;
A
#
# COMPACT_ATOMS: atom_id res chain seq x y z
N MET A 1 20.64 4.80 -6.05
CA MET A 1 19.17 4.84 -6.18
C MET A 1 18.83 3.80 -7.23
N GLU A 2 18.09 2.75 -6.88
CA GLU A 2 17.61 1.79 -7.88
C GLU A 2 16.49 2.46 -8.69
N ILE A 3 16.58 2.37 -10.01
CA ILE A 3 15.55 2.90 -10.91
C ILE A 3 14.43 1.85 -10.96
N LEU A 4 13.31 2.16 -10.31
CA LEU A 4 12.11 1.32 -10.28
C LEU A 4 11.03 1.79 -11.26
N TRP A 5 11.41 2.50 -12.32
CA TRP A 5 10.48 2.97 -13.34
C TRP A 5 11.09 3.00 -14.74
N ILE A 6 10.23 2.88 -15.74
CA ILE A 6 10.56 2.96 -17.15
C ILE A 6 9.64 4.01 -17.79
N HIS A 7 10.24 5.00 -18.44
CA HIS A 7 9.52 6.12 -19.03
C HIS A 7 9.63 6.07 -20.54
N ILE A 8 8.48 5.92 -21.20
CA ILE A 8 8.34 5.77 -22.65
C ILE A 8 7.33 6.80 -23.20
N SER A 9 6.73 7.63 -22.34
CA SER A 9 5.84 8.71 -22.75
C SER A 9 6.57 9.96 -23.21
N SER A 10 5.86 10.79 -23.98
CA SER A 10 6.26 12.15 -24.35
C SER A 10 6.18 13.16 -23.20
N TYR A 11 5.50 12.81 -22.10
CA TYR A 11 5.37 13.65 -20.91
C TYR A 11 6.73 13.89 -20.25
N THR A 12 6.98 15.10 -19.71
CA THR A 12 8.22 15.39 -18.98
C THR A 12 7.98 15.28 -17.48
N LEU A 13 8.62 14.32 -16.83
CA LEU A 13 8.54 14.13 -15.38
C LEU A 13 9.33 15.22 -14.66
N SER A 14 8.77 15.74 -13.57
CA SER A 14 9.49 16.57 -12.62
C SER A 14 10.40 15.73 -11.72
N GLN A 15 11.41 16.35 -11.10
CA GLN A 15 12.31 15.68 -10.16
C GLN A 15 11.58 15.03 -8.97
N ILE A 16 10.46 15.61 -8.54
CA ILE A 16 9.64 15.09 -7.44
C ILE A 16 8.88 13.83 -7.91
N GLU A 17 8.34 13.85 -9.12
CA GLU A 17 7.67 12.68 -9.71
C GLU A 17 8.66 11.54 -9.96
N GLU A 18 9.87 11.82 -10.43
CA GLU A 18 10.93 10.81 -10.56
C GLU A 18 11.30 10.18 -9.20
N ARG A 19 11.42 11.02 -8.15
CA ARG A 19 11.70 10.54 -6.79
C ARG A 19 10.57 9.66 -6.27
N LEU A 20 9.33 10.09 -6.45
CA LEU A 20 8.14 9.32 -6.10
C LEU A 20 8.11 7.95 -6.81
N LEU A 21 8.40 7.92 -8.12
CA LEU A 21 8.36 6.69 -8.91
C LEU A 21 9.48 5.70 -8.54
N CYS A 22 10.59 6.18 -7.98
CA CYS A 22 11.67 5.33 -7.45
C CYS A 22 11.22 4.47 -6.26
N HIS A 23 10.06 4.71 -5.64
CA HIS A 23 9.49 3.82 -4.64
C HIS A 23 8.97 2.49 -5.23
N GLY A 24 8.63 2.47 -6.52
CA GLY A 24 8.11 1.30 -7.22
C GLY A 24 6.61 1.05 -7.01
N TRP A 25 6.08 0.08 -7.75
CA TRP A 25 4.64 -0.20 -7.86
C TRP A 25 3.99 -0.71 -6.57
N ASP A 26 4.71 -1.58 -5.84
CA ASP A 26 4.28 -2.24 -4.61
C ASP A 26 4.53 -1.34 -3.37
N PHE A 27 4.88 -0.06 -3.58
CA PHE A 27 5.02 0.89 -2.48
C PHE A 27 3.69 1.10 -1.74
N CYS A 28 3.70 0.81 -0.45
CA CYS A 28 2.55 1.01 0.41
C CYS A 28 2.64 2.38 1.09
N MET A 29 1.60 3.20 0.95
CA MET A 29 1.43 4.38 1.80
C MET A 29 1.03 3.92 3.20
N GLU A 30 2.01 3.77 4.09
CA GLU A 30 1.74 3.44 5.48
C GLU A 30 1.15 4.65 6.19
N ASN A 31 0.01 4.43 6.83
CA ASN A 31 -0.58 5.41 7.73
C ASN A 31 -0.29 4.94 9.15
N LYS A 32 0.90 5.25 9.67
CA LYS A 32 1.28 4.78 11.00
C LYS A 32 0.38 5.44 12.03
N VAL A 33 -0.40 4.62 12.72
CA VAL A 33 -1.08 5.02 13.95
C VAL A 33 -0.04 4.93 15.05
N VAL A 34 0.23 6.04 15.74
CA VAL A 34 1.12 6.04 16.89
C VAL A 34 0.58 5.03 17.90
N ASN A 35 1.42 4.07 18.34
CA ASN A 35 1.08 3.17 19.43
C ASN A 35 1.10 3.96 20.74
N ILE A 36 -0.04 4.57 21.07
CA ILE A 36 -0.17 5.44 22.24
C ILE A 36 0.21 4.70 23.51
N LEU A 37 -0.17 3.42 23.64
CA LEU A 37 0.09 2.62 24.83
C LEU A 37 1.58 2.37 25.07
N GLU A 38 2.34 2.07 24.01
CA GLU A 38 3.80 1.88 24.10
C GLU A 38 4.50 3.20 24.48
N PHE A 39 4.06 4.32 23.89
CA PHE A 39 4.56 5.64 24.25
C PHE A 39 4.23 6.04 25.71
N GLU A 40 3.01 5.77 26.17
CA GLU A 40 2.62 5.98 27.57
C GLU A 40 3.48 5.12 28.51
N THR A 41 3.65 3.84 28.20
CA THR A 41 4.47 2.89 28.97
C THR A 41 5.93 3.36 29.06
N ASP A 42 6.53 3.79 27.95
CA ASP A 42 7.91 4.29 27.93
C ASP A 42 8.08 5.54 28.80
N ILE A 43 7.11 6.45 28.78
CA ILE A 43 7.14 7.65 29.60
C ILE A 43 7.00 7.28 31.09
N GLU A 44 6.10 6.38 31.44
CA GLU A 44 5.90 5.90 32.82
C GLU A 44 7.17 5.23 33.36
N LEU A 45 7.78 4.33 32.58
CA LEU A 45 9.04 3.68 32.96
C LEU A 45 10.17 4.67 33.20
N ASN A 46 10.25 5.73 32.38
CA ASN A 46 11.24 6.78 32.58
C ASN A 46 10.91 7.68 33.78
N ALA A 47 9.64 7.93 34.07
CA ALA A 47 9.23 8.65 35.28
C ALA A 47 9.58 7.87 36.55
N MET A 48 9.34 6.55 36.58
CA MET A 48 9.70 5.68 37.70
C MET A 48 11.21 5.69 38.01
N LYS A 49 12.07 5.82 37.01
CA LYS A 49 13.53 5.95 37.23
C LYS A 49 13.88 7.22 38.02
N ILE A 50 13.13 8.31 37.81
CA ILE A 50 13.34 9.62 38.43
C ILE A 50 12.75 9.67 39.86
N GLU A 51 11.78 8.81 40.17
CA GLU A 51 11.16 8.70 41.50
C GLU A 51 12.20 8.53 42.61
N SER A 52 13.20 7.67 42.38
CA SER A 52 14.28 7.39 43.34
C SER A 52 15.18 8.58 43.67
N GLN A 53 15.12 9.66 42.88
CA GLN A 53 16.02 10.81 42.96
C GLN A 53 15.33 12.07 43.50
N SER A 54 14.02 12.01 43.78
CA SER A 54 13.21 13.18 44.12
C SER A 54 12.42 12.97 45.42
N HIS A 55 12.15 14.05 46.14
CA HIS A 55 11.21 14.00 47.27
C HIS A 55 9.79 13.71 46.74
N GLU A 56 9.03 12.88 47.45
CA GLU A 56 7.71 12.38 47.03
C GLU A 56 6.76 13.50 46.55
N SER A 57 6.68 14.60 47.29
CA SER A 57 5.83 15.74 46.93
C SER A 57 6.23 16.42 45.60
N VAL A 58 7.52 16.48 45.30
CA VAL A 58 8.05 17.03 44.04
C VAL A 58 7.77 16.06 42.89
N PHE A 59 7.93 14.76 43.14
CA PHE A 59 7.63 13.71 42.19
C PHE A 59 6.15 13.71 41.79
N LEU A 60 5.23 13.85 42.76
CA LEU A 60 3.79 13.94 42.49
C LEU A 60 3.40 15.16 41.62
N LEU A 61 4.02 16.32 41.87
CA LEU A 61 3.81 17.52 41.05
C LEU A 61 4.33 17.32 39.62
N PHE A 62 5.52 16.72 39.48
CA PHE A 62 6.10 16.37 38.19
C PHE A 62 5.22 15.40 37.41
N CYS A 63 4.77 14.30 38.01
CA CYS A 63 3.88 13.32 37.39
C CYS A 63 2.59 13.96 36.87
N ARG A 64 2.01 14.90 37.62
CA ARG A 64 0.82 15.64 37.17
C ARG A 64 1.11 16.52 35.96
N GLN A 65 2.24 17.23 35.94
CA GLN A 65 2.63 18.06 34.80
C GLN A 65 2.91 17.20 33.56
N LEU A 66 3.62 16.10 33.75
CA LEU A 66 3.95 15.14 32.70
C LEU A 66 2.70 14.48 32.12
N HIS A 67 1.74 14.05 32.96
CA HIS A 67 0.46 13.52 32.50
C HIS A 67 -0.32 14.56 31.67
N ASN A 68 -0.37 15.82 32.11
CA ASN A 68 -1.06 16.87 31.36
C ASN A 68 -0.41 17.14 30.00
N ALA A 69 0.94 17.19 29.94
CA ALA A 69 1.68 17.37 28.69
C ALA A 69 1.47 16.18 27.74
N LEU A 70 1.51 14.95 28.28
CA LEU A 70 1.25 13.72 27.56
C LEU A 70 -0.15 13.72 26.93
N GLN A 71 -1.19 14.06 27.69
CA GLN A 71 -2.55 14.15 27.19
C GLN A 71 -2.70 15.20 26.07
N GLN A 72 -1.99 16.33 26.15
CA GLN A 72 -1.96 17.33 25.07
C GLN A 72 -1.28 16.79 23.81
N LEU A 73 -0.13 16.12 23.94
CA LEU A 73 0.59 15.50 22.83
C LEU A 73 -0.21 14.37 22.18
N ILE A 74 -0.87 13.51 22.96
CA ILE A 74 -1.71 12.45 22.42
C ILE A 74 -2.88 13.05 21.64
N ARG A 75 -3.52 14.12 22.13
CA ARG A 75 -4.61 14.79 21.40
C ARG A 75 -4.17 15.37 20.06
N THR A 76 -2.96 15.93 19.98
CA THR A 76 -2.42 16.48 18.72
C THR A 76 -1.91 15.38 17.79
N ALA A 77 -1.27 14.34 18.33
CA ALA A 77 -0.70 13.24 17.56
C ALA A 77 -1.75 12.23 17.07
N LYS A 78 -2.83 11.97 17.83
CA LYS A 78 -3.90 11.02 17.47
C LYS A 78 -4.58 11.35 16.14
N ASN A 79 -4.58 12.63 15.77
CA ASN A 79 -5.14 13.10 14.50
C ASN A 79 -4.08 13.29 13.40
N LYS A 80 -2.79 13.14 13.73
CA LYS A 80 -1.69 13.36 12.80
C LYS A 80 -1.36 12.03 12.12
N LYS A 81 -1.73 11.94 10.85
CA LYS A 81 -1.33 10.86 9.95
C LYS A 81 0.16 11.01 9.63
N PHE A 82 0.97 10.04 10.03
CA PHE A 82 2.36 9.97 9.59
C PHE A 82 2.37 9.24 8.25
N SER A 83 2.51 10.02 7.17
CA SER A 83 2.73 9.51 5.83
C SER A 83 4.22 9.22 5.65
N ASN A 84 4.54 8.13 4.96
CA ASN A 84 5.90 7.84 4.48
C ASN A 84 6.26 8.59 3.19
N LEU A 85 5.38 9.50 2.73
CA LEU A 85 5.58 10.43 1.62
C LEU A 85 5.58 11.88 2.12
N SER A 86 6.36 12.74 1.47
CA SER A 86 6.31 14.19 1.69
C SER A 86 5.03 14.80 1.10
N ASP A 87 4.67 16.02 1.55
CA ASP A 87 3.53 16.75 0.99
C ASP A 87 3.70 17.00 -0.53
N GLU A 88 4.94 17.23 -0.97
CA GLU A 88 5.31 17.42 -2.38
C GLU A 88 5.05 16.14 -3.20
N GLU A 89 5.40 14.98 -2.66
CA GLU A 89 5.18 13.68 -3.30
C GLU A 89 3.70 13.33 -3.36
N LEU A 90 2.93 13.69 -2.32
CA LEU A 90 1.48 13.54 -2.33
C LEU A 90 0.82 14.40 -3.42
N GLU A 91 1.28 15.63 -3.62
CA GLU A 91 0.82 16.47 -4.73
C GLU A 91 1.29 15.91 -6.09
N ALA A 92 2.50 15.37 -6.18
CA ALA A 92 2.98 14.70 -7.39
C ALA A 92 2.12 13.47 -7.77
N ILE A 93 1.68 12.66 -6.80
CA ILE A 93 0.73 11.56 -7.05
C ILE A 93 -0.57 12.11 -7.65
N LYS A 94 -1.10 13.20 -7.09
CA LYS A 94 -2.34 13.82 -7.58
C LYS A 94 -2.16 14.37 -8.99
N SER A 95 -1.04 15.05 -9.26
CA SER A 95 -0.64 15.55 -10.58
C SER A 95 -0.63 14.41 -11.61
N LEU A 96 0.17 13.36 -11.35
CA LEU A 96 0.29 12.21 -12.23
C LEU A 96 -1.05 11.52 -12.48
N LYS A 97 -1.87 11.36 -11.43
CA LYS A 97 -3.21 10.77 -11.54
C LYS A 97 -4.17 11.62 -12.38
N SER A 98 -4.05 12.94 -12.31
CA SER A 98 -4.91 13.87 -13.05
C SER A 98 -4.55 13.98 -14.53
N ASN A 99 -3.34 13.53 -14.91
CA ASN A 99 -2.88 13.59 -16.29
C ASN A 99 -3.51 12.47 -17.13
N GLU A 100 -4.55 12.81 -17.89
CA GLU A 100 -5.26 11.88 -18.76
C GLU A 100 -4.50 11.48 -20.03
N ASN A 101 -3.36 12.10 -20.32
CA ASN A 101 -2.57 11.82 -21.53
C ASN A 101 -1.60 10.65 -21.36
N ILE A 102 -1.36 10.23 -20.11
CA ILE A 102 -0.45 9.14 -19.79
C ILE A 102 -1.19 7.94 -19.21
N VAL A 103 -0.58 6.76 -19.33
CA VAL A 103 -0.99 5.52 -18.69
C VAL A 103 0.17 5.06 -17.82
N ILE A 104 -0.13 4.85 -16.54
CA ILE A 104 0.81 4.31 -15.56
C ILE A 104 0.39 2.88 -15.25
N CYS A 105 1.26 1.90 -15.48
CA CYS A 105 0.97 0.49 -15.27
C CYS A 105 2.14 -0.26 -14.61
N LYS A 106 1.86 -1.43 -14.04
CA LYS A 106 2.89 -2.32 -13.51
C LYS A 106 3.67 -2.95 -14.66
N ALA A 107 4.99 -3.03 -14.54
CA ALA A 107 5.80 -3.83 -15.42
C ALA A 107 5.49 -5.33 -15.27
N ASP A 108 5.70 -6.13 -16.32
CA ASP A 108 5.51 -7.59 -16.28
C ASP A 108 6.37 -8.28 -15.21
N LYS A 109 7.54 -7.69 -14.90
CA LYS A 109 8.49 -8.23 -13.93
C LYS A 109 8.93 -7.18 -12.92
N GLY A 110 8.99 -7.60 -11.66
CA GLY A 110 9.54 -6.82 -10.55
C GLY A 110 8.60 -5.73 -10.04
N ASN A 111 9.19 -4.84 -9.24
CA ASN A 111 8.51 -3.71 -8.61
C ASN A 111 8.46 -2.44 -9.51
N LEU A 112 8.61 -2.62 -10.82
CA LEU A 112 8.80 -1.50 -11.74
C LEU A 112 7.47 -0.90 -12.21
N ILE A 113 7.49 0.42 -12.36
CA ILE A 113 6.39 1.21 -12.93
C ILE A 113 6.71 1.54 -14.39
N VAL A 114 5.73 1.44 -15.28
CA VAL A 114 5.86 1.84 -16.69
C VAL A 114 4.93 3.01 -16.97
N ILE A 115 5.45 4.04 -17.63
CA ILE A 115 4.71 5.24 -18.01
C ILE A 115 4.73 5.38 -19.53
N LEU A 116 3.54 5.46 -20.13
CA LEU A 116 3.30 5.44 -21.57
C LEU A 116 2.36 6.56 -21.97
N ASP A 117 2.48 7.06 -23.20
CA ASP A 117 1.42 7.87 -23.78
C ASP A 117 0.16 7.03 -23.96
N LYS A 118 -0.98 7.56 -23.53
CA LYS A 118 -2.27 6.87 -23.58
C LYS A 118 -2.65 6.47 -25.00
N GLN A 119 -2.37 7.33 -25.97
CA GLN A 119 -2.66 7.05 -27.37
C GLN A 119 -1.87 5.83 -27.85
N SER A 120 -0.55 5.81 -27.62
CA SER A 120 0.31 4.68 -27.99
C SER A 120 -0.07 3.38 -27.27
N TYR A 121 -0.46 3.47 -26.00
CA TYR A 121 -0.97 2.33 -25.24
C TYR A 121 -2.25 1.75 -25.88
N ILE A 122 -3.23 2.61 -26.22
CA ILE A 122 -4.48 2.19 -26.85
C ILE A 122 -4.23 1.58 -28.22
N GLU A 123 -3.39 2.20 -29.05
CA GLU A 123 -3.05 1.70 -30.37
C GLU A 123 -2.42 0.30 -30.29
N LYS A 124 -1.47 0.10 -29.37
CA LYS A 124 -0.83 -1.20 -29.16
C LYS A 124 -1.83 -2.24 -28.65
N ALA A 125 -2.71 -1.87 -27.73
CA ALA A 125 -3.76 -2.76 -27.24
C ALA A 125 -4.71 -3.18 -28.38
N GLN A 126 -5.11 -2.25 -29.24
CA GLN A 126 -5.95 -2.54 -30.40
C GLN A 126 -5.24 -3.41 -31.44
N GLU A 127 -3.95 -3.17 -31.69
CA GLU A 127 -3.13 -4.02 -32.57
C GLU A 127 -3.10 -5.47 -32.05
N ILE A 128 -2.84 -5.65 -30.76
CA ILE A 128 -2.83 -6.95 -30.08
C ILE A 128 -4.21 -7.63 -30.20
N LEU A 129 -5.30 -6.90 -29.95
CA LEU A 129 -6.67 -7.42 -30.03
C LEU A 129 -7.12 -7.80 -31.45
N LYS A 130 -6.56 -7.16 -32.48
CA LYS A 130 -6.80 -7.52 -33.89
C LYS A 130 -6.04 -8.78 -34.32
N GLY A 131 -5.09 -9.26 -33.49
CA GLY A 131 -4.36 -10.49 -33.75
C GLY A 131 -5.27 -11.72 -33.77
N ASN A 132 -4.79 -12.79 -34.40
CA ASN A 132 -5.48 -14.08 -34.52
C ASN A 132 -5.62 -14.84 -33.18
N GLN A 133 -4.95 -14.38 -32.14
CA GLN A 133 -4.96 -14.97 -30.80
C GLN A 133 -6.23 -14.64 -30.00
N PHE A 134 -7.03 -13.66 -30.44
CA PHE A 134 -8.29 -13.30 -29.79
C PHE A 134 -9.47 -13.46 -30.75
N GLN A 135 -10.63 -13.81 -30.20
CA GLN A 135 -11.90 -13.88 -30.92
C GLN A 135 -12.96 -13.07 -30.18
N ALA A 136 -13.76 -12.31 -30.93
CA ALA A 136 -14.91 -11.61 -30.36
C ALA A 136 -15.96 -12.64 -29.89
N LEU A 137 -16.43 -12.50 -28.66
CA LEU A 137 -17.48 -13.36 -28.10
C LEU A 137 -18.84 -12.67 -28.26
N ASN A 138 -19.75 -13.28 -29.02
CA ASN A 138 -21.08 -12.73 -29.29
C ASN A 138 -22.12 -13.02 -28.19
N ASN A 139 -21.79 -13.89 -27.23
CA ASN A 139 -22.73 -14.35 -26.21
C ASN A 139 -22.21 -14.02 -24.81
N SER A 140 -22.86 -13.06 -24.15
CA SER A 140 -22.54 -12.66 -22.77
C SER A 140 -22.68 -13.79 -21.74
N LYS A 141 -23.46 -14.83 -22.03
CA LYS A 141 -23.61 -16.00 -21.16
C LYS A 141 -22.40 -16.95 -21.17
N PHE A 142 -21.54 -16.85 -22.19
CA PHE A 142 -20.35 -17.71 -22.32
C PHE A 142 -19.40 -17.60 -21.14
N HIS A 143 -19.24 -16.38 -20.58
CA HIS A 143 -18.41 -16.15 -19.41
C HIS A 143 -18.96 -16.85 -18.17
N ARG A 144 -20.27 -16.77 -17.95
CA ARG A 144 -20.93 -17.33 -16.77
C ARG A 144 -20.84 -18.85 -16.72
N GLU A 145 -20.93 -19.52 -17.88
CA GLU A 145 -20.79 -20.97 -17.95
C GLU A 145 -19.35 -21.43 -17.66
N ARG A 146 -18.34 -20.74 -18.21
CA ARG A 146 -16.94 -21.03 -17.92
C ARG A 146 -16.58 -20.74 -16.47
N GLU A 147 -17.04 -19.62 -15.94
CA GLU A 147 -16.87 -19.24 -14.54
C GLU A 147 -17.49 -20.29 -13.61
N ASN A 148 -18.73 -20.71 -13.87
CA ASN A 148 -19.38 -21.77 -13.10
C ASN A 148 -18.62 -23.11 -13.18
N LYS A 149 -18.07 -23.47 -14.35
CA LYS A 149 -17.23 -24.67 -14.50
C LYS A 149 -15.93 -24.54 -13.71
N LEU A 150 -15.26 -23.39 -13.79
CA LEU A 150 -14.03 -23.11 -13.06
C LEU A 150 -14.27 -23.14 -11.55
N ASN A 151 -15.34 -22.50 -11.07
CA ASN A 151 -15.72 -22.50 -9.65
C ASN A 151 -16.02 -23.91 -9.15
N LYS A 152 -16.72 -24.74 -9.93
CA LYS A 152 -16.94 -26.15 -9.59
C LYS A 152 -15.63 -26.95 -9.50
N TYR A 153 -14.71 -26.72 -10.44
CA TYR A 153 -13.40 -27.36 -10.43
C TYR A 153 -12.54 -26.92 -9.24
N ILE A 154 -12.51 -25.62 -8.94
CA ILE A 154 -11.83 -25.10 -7.75
C ILE A 154 -12.42 -25.74 -6.48
N TYR A 155 -13.75 -25.83 -6.41
CA TYR A 155 -14.43 -26.45 -5.28
C TYR A 155 -14.10 -27.94 -5.12
N SER A 156 -14.00 -28.70 -6.22
CA SER A 156 -13.58 -30.11 -6.15
C SER A 156 -12.14 -30.25 -5.68
N LEU A 157 -11.23 -29.37 -6.10
CA LEU A 157 -9.85 -29.35 -5.60
C LEU A 157 -9.79 -29.10 -4.09
N PHE A 158 -10.63 -28.20 -3.55
CA PHE A 158 -10.70 -27.96 -2.10
C PHE A 158 -11.20 -29.20 -1.34
N GLN A 159 -12.18 -29.91 -1.88
CA GLN A 159 -12.67 -31.15 -1.28
C GLN A 159 -11.61 -32.26 -1.31
N GLU A 160 -10.89 -32.41 -2.43
CA GLU A 160 -9.81 -33.37 -2.56
C GLU A 160 -8.65 -33.06 -1.59
N VAL A 161 -8.23 -31.80 -1.48
CA VAL A 161 -7.17 -31.39 -0.54
C VAL A 161 -7.59 -31.62 0.92
N GLN A 162 -8.84 -31.35 1.29
CA GLN A 162 -9.35 -31.66 2.63
C GLN A 162 -9.37 -33.17 2.91
N LEU A 163 -9.73 -33.99 1.92
CA LEU A 163 -9.69 -35.44 2.04
C LEU A 163 -8.25 -35.94 2.21
N THR A 164 -7.28 -35.44 1.44
CA THR A 164 -5.87 -35.80 1.58
C THR A 164 -5.32 -35.41 2.96
N SER A 165 -5.64 -34.20 3.46
CA SER A 165 -5.24 -33.78 4.83
C SER A 165 -5.91 -34.58 5.95
N MET A 166 -7.10 -35.14 5.70
CA MET A 166 -7.74 -36.06 6.65
C MET A 166 -7.10 -37.45 6.63
N PHE A 167 -6.66 -37.94 5.47
CA PHE A 167 -5.94 -39.21 5.38
C PHE A 167 -4.55 -39.14 6.01
N ASP A 168 -3.84 -38.02 5.87
CA ASP A 168 -2.53 -37.80 6.52
C ASP A 168 -2.62 -37.62 8.05
N ALA A 169 -3.81 -37.30 8.59
CA ALA A 169 -4.03 -37.17 10.03
C ALA A 169 -4.47 -38.48 10.72
N ILE A 170 -4.76 -39.53 9.94
CA ILE A 170 -5.25 -40.84 10.43
C ILE A 170 -4.18 -41.94 10.33
N LEU A 171 -3.01 -41.65 9.74
CA LEU A 171 -1.82 -42.52 9.75
C LEU A 171 -0.77 -42.03 10.75
#